data_AF-A0A2H9NP67-F1
#
_entry.id   AF-A0A2H9NP67-F1
#
_cell.length_a   1.000
_cell.length_b   1.000
_cell.length_c   1.000
_cell.angle_alpha   90.00
_cell.angle_beta   90.00
_cell.angle_gamma   90.00
#
_symmetry.space_group_name_H-M   'P 1'
#
loop_
_entity.id
_entity.type
_entity.pdbx_description
1 polymer ?
#
loop_
_entity_poly.entity_id
_entity_poly.type
_entity_poly.pdbx_seq_one_letter_code
_entity_poly.pdbx_strand_id
1 'polypeptide(L)'
;LPSDERFYLRLTVADLPDGWDALPSSTTAASLGDIFLLASTHLGLIVPSAIMPEALNIVLNPNHAEFNSATFSIVRPFEFDSRLGR
;
A
#
# COMPACT_ATOMS: atom_id res chain seq x y z
N LEU A 1 -12.37 5.37 3.36
CA LEU A 1 -11.70 4.65 4.46
C LEU A 1 -11.81 5.49 5.73
N PRO A 2 -11.75 4.90 6.93
CA PRO A 2 -11.77 5.63 8.20
C PRO A 2 -10.66 6.68 8.28
N SER A 3 -10.92 7.83 8.90
CA SER A 3 -9.91 8.89 9.10
C SER A 3 -9.04 8.70 10.35
N ASP A 4 -9.38 7.75 11.21
CA ASP A 4 -8.63 7.48 12.43
C ASP A 4 -7.30 6.79 12.08
N GLU A 5 -6.19 7.43 12.46
CA GLU A 5 -4.83 6.96 12.15
C GLU A 5 -4.51 5.60 12.77
N ARG A 6 -5.20 5.21 13.84
CA ARG A 6 -5.00 3.92 14.52
C ARG A 6 -5.32 2.72 13.64
N PHE A 7 -6.08 2.92 12.56
CA PHE A 7 -6.33 1.86 11.57
C PHE A 7 -5.17 1.63 10.60
N TYR A 8 -4.12 2.44 10.66
CA TYR A 8 -3.02 2.38 9.70
C TYR A 8 -1.68 2.20 10.39
N LEU A 9 -0.95 1.18 9.98
CA LEU A 9 0.47 1.04 10.30
C LEU A 9 1.28 1.82 9.26
N ARG A 10 2.18 2.69 9.70
CA ARG A 10 3.04 3.49 8.82
C ARG A 10 4.49 3.12 9.03
N LEU A 11 5.16 2.76 7.93
CA LEU A 11 6.58 2.48 7.90
C LEU A 11 7.31 3.57 7.11
N THR A 12 8.45 3.99 7.64
CA THR A 12 9.42 4.84 6.96
C THR A 12 10.48 3.97 6.27
N VAL A 13 11.33 4.55 5.44
CA VAL A 13 12.44 3.82 4.80
C VAL A 13 13.34 3.14 5.83
N ALA A 14 13.52 3.76 7.01
CA ALA A 14 14.34 3.20 8.09
C ALA A 14 13.71 1.97 8.77
N ASP A 15 12.38 1.79 8.64
CA ASP A 15 11.67 0.65 9.21
C ASP A 15 11.60 -0.55 8.25
N LEU A 16 11.97 -0.36 6.98
CA LEU A 16 11.88 -1.38 5.95
C LEU A 16 13.12 -2.28 5.94
N PRO A 17 12.94 -3.58 5.67
CA PRO A 17 14.05 -4.51 5.60
C PRO A 17 14.94 -4.21 4.40
N ASP A 18 16.22 -4.59 4.48
CA ASP A 18 17.14 -4.50 3.35
C ASP A 18 16.56 -5.18 2.09
N GLY A 19 16.74 -4.54 0.94
CA GLY A 19 16.25 -5.03 -0.35
C GLY A 19 14.73 -4.93 -0.56
N TRP A 20 13.98 -4.22 0.30
CA TRP A 20 12.54 -3.98 0.11
C TRP A 20 12.21 -3.32 -1.23
N ASP A 21 13.11 -2.49 -1.75
CA ASP A 21 12.99 -1.72 -2.98
C ASP A 21 13.56 -2.43 -4.21
N ALA A 22 13.96 -3.71 -4.08
CA ALA A 22 14.49 -4.47 -5.21
C ALA A 22 13.47 -4.57 -6.35
N LEU A 23 13.93 -4.26 -7.57
CA LEU A 23 13.16 -4.32 -8.80
C LEU A 23 13.65 -5.49 -9.68
N PRO A 24 12.76 -6.21 -10.38
CA PRO A 24 11.31 -5.99 -10.47
C PRO A 24 10.50 -6.55 -9.29
N SER A 25 11.13 -7.33 -8.41
CA SER A 25 10.48 -7.93 -7.25
C SER A 25 11.39 -7.98 -6.04
N SER A 26 10.77 -7.90 -4.86
CA SER A 26 11.43 -7.99 -3.57
C SER A 26 10.76 -9.06 -2.70
N THR A 27 11.50 -10.13 -2.38
CA THR A 27 11.04 -11.16 -1.45
C THR A 27 10.86 -10.60 -0.04
N THR A 28 11.71 -9.64 0.37
CA THR A 28 11.65 -9.04 1.71
C THR A 28 10.41 -8.15 1.85
N ALA A 29 10.06 -7.37 0.82
CA ALA A 29 8.80 -6.64 0.80
C ALA A 29 7.57 -7.56 0.78
N ALA A 30 7.64 -8.69 0.04
CA ALA A 30 6.56 -9.68 0.02
C ALA A 30 6.33 -10.30 1.40
N SER A 31 7.40 -10.75 2.07
CA SER A 31 7.31 -11.30 3.42
C SER A 31 6.79 -10.29 4.45
N LEU A 32 7.18 -9.02 4.34
CA LEU A 32 6.61 -7.95 5.17
C LEU A 32 5.11 -7.80 4.95
N GLY A 33 4.67 -7.84 3.68
CA GLY A 33 3.26 -7.81 3.30
C GLY A 33 2.47 -9.01 3.85
N ASP A 34 3.03 -10.21 3.80
CA ASP A 34 2.41 -11.43 4.33
C ASP A 34 2.19 -11.33 5.84
N ILE A 35 3.21 -10.87 6.56
CA ILE A 35 3.13 -10.66 8.02
C ILE A 35 2.02 -9.66 8.36
N PHE A 36 1.99 -8.52 7.66
CA PHE A 36 0.94 -7.51 7.84
C PHE A 36 -0.47 -8.07 7.56
N LEU A 37 -0.62 -8.80 6.45
CA LEU A 37 -1.88 -9.39 6.03
C LEU A 37 -2.42 -10.39 7.06
N LEU A 38 -1.55 -11.31 7.51
CA LEU A 38 -1.90 -12.38 8.45
C LEU A 38 -2.16 -11.87 9.86
N ALA A 39 -1.44 -10.83 10.30
CA ALA A 39 -1.65 -10.23 11.61
C ALA A 39 -3.05 -9.61 11.74
N SER A 40 -3.57 -9.03 10.65
CA SER A 40 -4.92 -8.42 10.58
C SER A 40 -5.20 -7.42 11.72
N THR A 41 -4.16 -6.74 12.22
CA THR A 41 -4.26 -5.78 13.34
C THR A 41 -4.58 -4.36 12.90
N HIS A 42 -4.33 -4.04 11.63
CA HIS A 42 -4.57 -2.73 11.04
C HIS A 42 -5.27 -2.89 9.69
N LEU A 43 -6.11 -1.92 9.33
CA LEU A 43 -6.81 -1.87 8.04
C LEU A 43 -5.85 -1.60 6.88
N GLY A 44 -4.83 -0.77 7.09
CA GLY A 44 -3.90 -0.40 6.03
C GLY A 44 -2.45 -0.35 6.48
N LEU A 45 -1.56 -0.69 5.56
CA LEU A 45 -0.12 -0.52 5.68
C LEU A 45 0.32 0.58 4.72
N ILE A 46 0.84 1.67 5.26
CA ILE A 46 1.39 2.79 4.50
C ILE A 46 2.90 2.62 4.40
N VAL A 47 3.39 2.56 3.16
CA VAL A 47 4.82 2.34 2.85
C VAL A 47 5.31 3.34 1.80
N PRO A 48 6.61 3.66 1.78
CA PRO A 48 7.26 4.36 0.67
C PRO A 48 7.09 3.61 -0.65
N SER A 49 7.06 4.35 -1.76
CA SER A 49 7.13 3.77 -3.10
C SER A 49 8.58 3.44 -3.45
N ALA A 50 8.83 2.22 -3.94
CA ALA A 50 10.15 1.78 -4.40
C ALA A 50 10.64 2.53 -5.66
N ILE A 51 9.71 3.14 -6.43
CA ILE A 51 10.04 3.92 -7.63
C ILE A 51 10.23 5.41 -7.33
N MET A 52 9.48 5.92 -6.36
CA MET A 52 9.49 7.34 -5.98
C MET A 52 9.43 7.41 -4.45
N PRO A 53 10.57 7.36 -3.74
CA PRO A 53 10.62 7.22 -2.27
C PRO A 53 9.86 8.30 -1.49
N GLU A 54 9.64 9.46 -2.09
CA GLU A 54 8.87 10.57 -1.53
C GLU A 54 7.35 10.33 -1.59
N ALA A 55 6.91 9.42 -2.46
CA ALA A 55 5.53 8.98 -2.56
C ALA A 55 5.24 7.82 -1.62
N LEU A 56 3.97 7.71 -1.25
CA LEU A 56 3.48 6.67 -0.37
C LEU A 56 2.43 5.85 -1.10
N ASN A 57 2.51 4.54 -0.90
CA ASN A 57 1.48 3.60 -1.28
C ASN A 57 0.77 3.12 -0.02
N ILE A 58 -0.47 2.67 -0.20
CA ILE A 58 -1.24 2.01 0.85
C ILE A 58 -1.65 0.61 0.38
N VAL A 59 -1.37 -0.38 1.23
CA VAL A 59 -1.87 -1.75 1.09
C VAL A 59 -3.03 -1.92 2.05
N LEU A 60 -4.23 -2.20 1.54
CA LEU A 60 -5.41 -2.43 2.37
C LEU A 60 -5.53 -3.92 2.70
N ASN A 61 -5.83 -4.22 3.97
CA ASN A 61 -6.06 -5.58 4.45
C ASN A 61 -7.56 -5.91 4.40
N PRO A 62 -8.01 -6.80 3.49
CA PRO A 62 -9.41 -7.20 3.41
C PRO A 62 -9.90 -8.06 4.58
N ASN A 63 -8.99 -8.67 5.36
CA ASN A 63 -9.33 -9.50 6.52
C ASN A 63 -9.60 -8.67 7.79
N HIS A 64 -9.34 -7.36 7.75
CA HIS A 64 -9.59 -6.48 8.88
C HIS A 64 -11.07 -6.12 8.99
N ALA A 65 -11.65 -6.10 10.20
CA ALA A 65 -13.09 -5.90 10.40
C ALA A 65 -13.63 -4.60 9.78
N GLU A 66 -12.87 -3.50 9.89
CA GLU A 66 -13.23 -2.21 9.28
C GLU A 66 -13.18 -2.20 7.75
N PHE A 67 -12.60 -3.21 7.09
CA PHE A 67 -12.64 -3.27 5.64
C PHE A 67 -14.09 -3.41 5.13
N ASN A 68 -14.98 -3.99 5.93
CA ASN A 68 -16.40 -4.10 5.60
C ASN A 68 -17.12 -2.75 5.49
N SER A 69 -16.57 -1.68 6.08
CA SER A 69 -17.10 -0.32 5.95
C SER A 69 -16.55 0.43 4.73
N ALA A 70 -15.63 -0.18 3.97
CA ALA A 70 -15.06 0.42 2.77
C ALA A 70 -16.11 0.51 1.65
N THR A 71 -16.35 1.72 1.19
CA THR A 71 -17.21 2.00 0.04
C THR A 71 -16.37 2.15 -1.22
N PHE A 72 -16.70 1.38 -2.25
CA PHE A 72 -16.09 1.51 -3.56
C PHE A 72 -17.03 2.28 -4.48
N SER A 73 -16.52 3.26 -5.19
CA SER A 73 -17.25 3.96 -6.24
C SER A 73 -16.43 3.92 -7.52
N ILE A 74 -17.09 3.60 -8.62
CA ILE A 74 -16.45 3.66 -9.93
C ILE A 74 -16.44 5.14 -10.33
N VAL A 75 -15.26 5.75 -10.32
CA VAL A 75 -15.11 7.15 -10.69
C VAL A 75 -14.44 7.22 -12.06
N ARG A 76 -15.31 7.37 -13.07
CA ARG A 76 -15.18 8.16 -14.32
C ARG A 76 -14.12 7.78 -15.36
N PRO A 77 -14.19 8.37 -16.57
CA PRO A 77 -13.23 8.09 -17.63
C PRO A 77 -11.85 8.63 -17.28
N PHE A 78 -10.87 7.74 -17.24
CA PHE A 78 -9.45 8.02 -17.25
C PHE A 78 -8.94 7.81 -18.69
N GLU A 79 -8.43 8.85 -19.34
CA GLU A 79 -7.76 8.71 -20.63
C GLU A 79 -6.27 8.98 -20.46
N PHE A 80 -5.46 7.97 -20.83
CA PHE A 80 -4.02 8.11 -20.95
C PHE A 80 -3.69 9.17 -22.00
N ASP A 81 -2.69 10.00 -21.72
CA ASP A 81 -2.22 10.95 -22.71
C ASP A 81 -1.74 10.19 -23.96
N SER A 82 -2.21 10.64 -25.13
CA SER A 82 -1.68 10.30 -26.45
C SER A 82 -0.15 10.35 -26.58
N ARG A 83 0.54 10.94 -25.60
CA ARG A 83 1.99 11.20 -25.49
C ARG A 83 2.68 10.57 -24.25
N LEU A 84 2.11 9.55 -23.61
CA LEU A 84 2.94 8.52 -22.96
C LEU A 84 3.80 7.62 -23.90
N GLY A 85 3.73 7.60 -25.26
CA GLY A 85 3.12 8.52 -26.19
C GLY A 85 3.25 8.27 -27.69
N ARG A 86 2.84 9.24 -28.51
CA ARG A 86 3.60 9.54 -29.72
C ARG A 86 4.95 10.10 -29.34
#